data_AF-A0A2M9V2F8-F1
#
_entry.id   AF-A0A2M9V2F8-F1
#
_cell.length_a   1.000
_cell.length_b   1.000
_cell.length_c   1.000
_cell.angle_alpha   90.00
_cell.angle_beta   90.00
_cell.angle_gamma   90.00
#
_symmetry.space_group_name_H-M   'P 1'
#
loop_
_entity.id
_entity.type
_entity.pdbx_description
1 polymer ?
#
loop_
_entity_poly.entity_id
_entity_poly.type
_entity_poly.pdbx_seq_one_letter_code
_entity_poly.pdbx_strand_id
1 'polypeptide(L)'
;MYSCNDFERLFLRYKLEGIPAGVSIEKFCMSNNIPYNLFAKWYKDARKKIIPVQILGTPSLEVEMQEISSPIPEQKPEVDTRLSSHTELRILVDIRMSNGVHINQKNLS
;
A
#
# COMPACT_ATOMS: atom_id res chain seq x y z
N MET A 1 10.63 -27.29 -4.16
CA MET A 1 9.49 -26.90 -3.30
C MET A 1 9.73 -25.48 -2.82
N TYR A 2 8.70 -24.62 -2.81
CA TYR A 2 8.81 -23.28 -2.26
C TYR A 2 8.81 -23.32 -0.73
N SER A 3 9.74 -22.60 -0.11
CA SER A 3 9.81 -22.41 1.34
C SER A 3 9.03 -21.18 1.79
N CYS A 4 8.75 -21.07 3.09
CA CYS A 4 8.13 -19.88 3.68
C CYS A 4 8.92 -18.59 3.35
N ASN A 5 10.25 -18.69 3.38
CA ASN A 5 11.16 -17.58 3.11
C ASN A 5 11.12 -17.13 1.63
N ASP A 6 10.82 -18.04 0.70
CA ASP A 6 10.66 -17.67 -0.72
C ASP A 6 9.43 -16.77 -0.94
N PHE A 7 8.32 -17.11 -0.28
CA PHE A 7 7.11 -16.29 -0.34
C PHE A 7 7.27 -14.96 0.39
N GLU A 8 8.01 -14.92 1.50
CA GLU A 8 8.29 -13.69 2.23
C GLU A 8 9.13 -12.71 1.39
N ARG A 9 10.18 -13.20 0.74
CA ARG A 9 10.99 -12.41 -0.20
C ARG A 9 10.16 -11.94 -1.40
N LEU A 10 9.34 -12.82 -1.96
CA LEU A 10 8.43 -12.45 -3.06
C LEU A 10 7.48 -11.33 -2.61
N PHE A 11 6.89 -11.45 -1.43
CA PHE A 11 5.93 -10.48 -0.91
C PHE A 11 6.60 -9.12 -0.63
N LEU A 12 7.80 -9.12 -0.05
CA LEU A 12 8.56 -7.89 0.16
C LEU A 12 8.88 -7.21 -1.18
N ARG A 13 9.33 -7.98 -2.18
CA ARG A 13 9.60 -7.44 -3.51
C ARG A 13 8.33 -6.92 -4.18
N TYR A 14 7.20 -7.62 -4.04
CA TYR A 14 5.91 -7.15 -4.53
C TYR A 14 5.53 -5.80 -3.91
N LYS A 15 5.74 -5.60 -2.61
CA LYS A 15 5.49 -4.32 -1.93
C LYS A 15 6.35 -3.19 -2.49
N LEU A 16 7.61 -3.46 -2.82
CA LEU A 16 8.57 -2.46 -3.28
C LEU A 16 8.52 -2.18 -4.80
N GLU A 17 8.24 -3.20 -5.61
CA GLU A 17 8.32 -3.11 -7.07
C GLU A 17 6.94 -3.28 -7.73
N GLY A 18 6.17 -4.26 -7.27
CA GLY A 18 4.87 -4.61 -7.85
C GLY A 18 3.79 -3.55 -7.62
N ILE A 19 3.67 -3.04 -6.38
CA ILE A 19 2.69 -2.00 -6.05
C ILE A 19 3.00 -0.68 -6.78
N PRO A 20 4.23 -0.14 -6.77
CA PRO A 20 4.53 1.10 -7.49
C PRO A 20 4.37 0.96 -9.01
N ALA A 21 4.58 -0.24 -9.56
CA ALA A 21 4.36 -0.52 -10.98
C ALA A 21 2.89 -0.81 -11.33
N GLY A 22 1.97 -0.78 -10.36
CA GLY A 22 0.54 -1.08 -10.59
C GLY A 22 0.27 -2.53 -11.03
N VAL A 23 1.19 -3.46 -10.75
CA VAL A 23 1.06 -4.87 -11.12
C VAL A 23 0.26 -5.59 -10.05
N SER A 24 -0.74 -6.39 -10.43
CA SER A 24 -1.47 -7.22 -9.47
C SER A 24 -0.58 -8.31 -8.87
N ILE A 25 -0.82 -8.70 -7.62
CA ILE A 25 -0.05 -9.76 -6.96
C ILE A 25 -0.08 -11.08 -7.73
N GLU A 26 -1.19 -11.39 -8.41
CA GLU A 26 -1.32 -12.59 -9.25
C GLU A 26 -0.36 -12.55 -10.44
N LYS A 27 -0.37 -11.45 -11.20
CA LYS A 27 0.58 -11.24 -12.31
C LYS A 27 2.01 -11.26 -11.81
N PHE A 28 2.29 -10.64 -10.67
CA PHE A 28 3.63 -10.63 -10.07
C PHE A 28 4.10 -12.03 -9.67
N CYS A 29 3.24 -12.85 -9.09
CA CYS A 29 3.54 -14.26 -8.79
C CYS A 29 3.85 -15.04 -10.06
N MET A 30 3.03 -14.90 -11.11
CA MET A 30 3.24 -15.55 -12.40
C MET A 30 4.58 -15.15 -13.04
N SER A 31 4.92 -13.85 -13.04
CA SER A 31 6.19 -13.35 -13.56
C SER A 31 7.40 -13.87 -12.79
N ASN A 32 7.25 -14.22 -11.51
CA ASN A 32 8.30 -14.82 -10.68
C ASN A 32 8.23 -16.36 -10.64
N ASN A 33 7.48 -16.99 -11.55
CA ASN A 33 7.27 -18.45 -11.64
C ASN A 33 6.64 -19.09 -10.40
N ILE A 34 5.98 -18.30 -9.56
CA ILE A 34 5.33 -18.77 -8.33
C ILE A 34 3.84 -18.99 -8.61
N PRO A 35 3.30 -20.20 -8.41
CA PRO A 35 1.87 -20.45 -8.52
C PRO A 35 1.08 -19.66 -7.48
N TYR A 36 0.12 -18.86 -7.95
CA TYR A 36 -0.65 -17.95 -7.08
C TYR A 36 -1.41 -18.68 -5.97
N ASN A 37 -1.90 -19.91 -6.21
CA ASN A 37 -2.57 -20.74 -5.21
C ASN A 37 -1.69 -21.04 -3.99
N LEU A 38 -0.39 -21.27 -4.20
CA LEU A 38 0.57 -21.52 -3.12
C LEU A 38 0.84 -20.23 -2.33
N PHE A 39 1.03 -19.12 -3.05
CA PHE A 39 1.20 -17.80 -2.42
C PHE A 39 -0.04 -17.42 -1.60
N ALA A 40 -1.26 -17.61 -2.13
CA ALA A 40 -2.50 -17.28 -1.44
C ALA A 40 -2.68 -18.09 -0.15
N LYS A 41 -2.29 -19.37 -0.15
CA LYS A 41 -2.29 -20.21 1.06
C LYS A 41 -1.29 -19.66 2.09
N TRP A 42 -0.05 -19.43 1.66
CA TRP A 42 0.99 -18.86 2.52
C TRP A 42 0.58 -17.50 3.09
N TYR A 43 0.01 -16.60 2.28
CA TYR A 43 -0.37 -15.25 2.69
C TYR A 43 -1.47 -15.27 3.76
N LYS A 44 -2.45 -16.17 3.64
CA LYS A 44 -3.49 -16.37 4.67
C LYS A 44 -2.88 -16.84 6.00
N ASP A 45 -1.93 -17.77 5.94
CA ASP A 45 -1.27 -18.31 7.13
C ASP A 45 -0.29 -17.29 7.75
N ALA A 46 0.37 -16.48 6.93
CA ALA A 46 1.26 -15.40 7.36
C ALA A 46 0.48 -14.27 8.06
N ARG A 47 -0.65 -13.82 7.49
CA ARG A 47 -1.47 -12.75 8.07
C ARG A 47 -2.04 -13.11 9.46
N LYS A 48 -2.34 -14.40 9.69
CA LYS A 48 -2.79 -14.88 11.01
C LYS A 48 -1.70 -14.81 12.09
N LYS A 49 -0.41 -14.81 11.71
CA LYS A 49 0.72 -14.72 12.63
C LYS A 49 1.14 -13.29 12.93
N ILE A 50 0.75 -12.33 12.09
CA ILE A 50 1.06 -10.91 12.31
C ILE A 50 0.08 -10.38 13.34
N ILE A 51 0.53 -10.29 14.59
CA ILE A 51 -0.21 -9.62 15.66
C ILE A 51 0.07 -8.12 15.52
N PRO A 52 -0.97 -7.28 15.33
CA PRO A 52 -0.77 -5.84 15.31
C PRO A 52 -0.29 -5.39 16.68
N VAL A 53 0.95 -4.90 16.75
CA VAL A 53 1.50 -4.29 17.96
C VAL A 53 1.15 -2.81 17.92
N GLN A 54 0.25 -2.37 18.78
CA GLN A 54 -0.02 -0.95 18.98
C GLN A 54 1.07 -0.35 19.86
N ILE A 55 1.75 0.69 19.37
CA ILE A 55 2.72 1.45 20.15
C ILE A 55 1.99 2.62 20.80
N LEU A 56 1.91 2.61 22.14
CA LEU A 56 1.28 3.68 22.92
C LEU A 56 1.97 5.03 22.62
N GLY A 57 1.24 5.96 22.01
CA GLY A 57 1.72 7.32 21.69
C GLY A 57 1.76 7.69 20.21
N THR A 58 1.44 6.77 19.30
CA THR A 58 1.22 7.10 17.87
C THR A 58 -0.26 7.43 17.62
N PRO A 59 -0.59 8.46 16.80
CA PRO A 59 -1.98 8.67 16.40
C PRO A 59 -2.44 7.41 15.67
N SER A 60 -3.53 6.84 16.17
CA SER A 60 -4.15 5.61 15.68
C SER A 60 -4.30 5.69 14.15
N LEU A 61 -3.61 4.83 13.40
CA LEU A 61 -3.82 4.68 11.97
C LEU A 61 -5.12 3.89 11.78
N GLU A 62 -6.25 4.51 12.08
CA GLU A 62 -7.60 3.96 11.87
C GLU A 62 -8.02 4.18 10.42
N VAL A 63 -7.24 3.70 9.46
CA VAL A 63 -7.74 3.59 8.09
C VAL A 63 -7.22 2.29 7.51
N GLU A 64 -8.16 1.54 6.94
CA GLU A 64 -7.92 0.40 6.06
C GLU A 64 -7.88 -0.99 6.70
N MET A 65 -8.83 -1.31 7.58
CA MET A 65 -9.33 -2.69 7.72
C MET A 65 -10.83 -2.67 8.08
N GLN A 66 -11.65 -1.96 7.30
CA GLN A 66 -13.08 -2.26 7.26
C GLN A 66 -13.29 -3.47 6.35
N GLU A 67 -13.59 -4.57 7.01
CA GLU A 67 -14.17 -5.78 6.47
C GLU A 67 -15.38 -5.44 5.58
N ILE A 68 -15.31 -5.79 4.30
CA ILE A 68 -16.50 -5.80 3.46
C ILE A 68 -17.16 -7.16 3.69
N SER A 69 -18.02 -7.21 4.70
CA SER A 69 -19.03 -8.25 4.86
C SER A 69 -20.35 -7.76 4.26
N SER A 70 -20.76 -8.42 3.16
CA SER A 70 -22.13 -8.58 2.65
C SER A 70 -22.82 -7.39 1.94
N PRO A 71 -23.93 -7.62 1.20
CA PRO A 71 -24.07 -8.39 -0.05
C PRO A 71 -24.50 -7.50 -1.24
N ILE A 72 -24.33 -8.02 -2.46
CA ILE A 72 -24.71 -7.43 -3.76
C ILE A 72 -26.21 -7.06 -3.82
N PRO A 73 -26.55 -5.91 -4.43
CA PRO A 73 -27.55 -5.92 -5.50
C PRO A 73 -27.03 -5.27 -6.80
N GLU A 74 -27.25 -5.96 -7.91
CA GLU A 74 -27.01 -5.49 -9.28
C GLU A 74 -27.76 -4.20 -9.58
N GLN A 75 -27.05 -3.17 -10.08
CA GLN A 75 -27.53 -2.23 -11.10
C GLN A 75 -26.36 -1.42 -11.67
N LYS A 76 -26.11 -1.56 -12.98
CA LYS A 76 -25.45 -0.56 -13.84
C LYS A 76 -26.58 0.35 -14.39
N PRO A 77 -26.37 1.61 -14.86
CA PRO A 77 -25.16 2.12 -15.52
C PRO A 77 -24.70 3.56 -15.13
N GLU A 78 -23.43 3.83 -15.49
CA GLU A 78 -22.84 5.13 -15.89
C GLU A 78 -23.12 6.41 -15.07
N VAL A 79 -22.10 6.92 -14.36
CA VAL A 79 -21.76 8.36 -14.26
C VAL A 79 -20.26 8.48 -13.93
N ASP A 80 -19.61 9.41 -14.63
CA ASP A 80 -18.25 9.90 -14.41
C ASP A 80 -17.86 10.17 -12.94
N THR A 81 -16.55 10.27 -12.75
CA THR A 81 -15.83 11.06 -11.72
C THR A 81 -15.47 10.39 -10.37
N ARG A 82 -14.14 10.25 -10.20
CA ARG A 82 -13.32 10.33 -8.96
C ARG A 82 -13.35 9.17 -7.97
N LEU A 83 -12.19 8.52 -7.78
CA LEU A 83 -11.37 8.78 -6.59
C LEU A 83 -9.95 8.20 -6.75
N SER A 84 -9.13 8.81 -7.61
CA SER A 84 -7.68 8.73 -7.41
C SER A 84 -7.36 9.74 -6.32
N SER A 85 -7.51 9.37 -5.05
CA SER A 85 -6.93 10.16 -3.96
C SER A 85 -5.43 9.86 -3.89
N HIS A 86 -4.72 10.15 -4.98
CA HIS A 86 -3.33 10.51 -4.83
C HIS A 86 -3.36 11.84 -4.09
N THR A 87 -3.20 11.79 -2.77
CA THR A 87 -2.80 12.97 -2.02
C THR A 87 -1.43 13.34 -2.58
N GLU A 88 -1.43 14.22 -3.59
CA GLU A 88 -0.21 14.72 -4.22
C GLU A 88 0.72 15.17 -3.10
N LEU A 89 1.95 14.65 -3.10
CA LEU A 89 2.95 15.07 -2.13
C LEU A 89 3.16 16.56 -2.32
N ARG A 90 2.86 17.36 -1.29
CA ARG A 90 3.05 18.82 -1.31
C ARG A 90 4.22 19.15 -0.43
N ILE A 91 5.35 19.46 -1.05
CA ILE A 91 6.56 19.83 -0.34
C ILE A 91 6.53 21.35 -0.08
N LEU A 92 6.90 21.74 1.15
CA LEU A 92 7.07 23.12 1.58
C LEU A 92 8.50 23.29 2.09
N VAL A 93 9.18 24.33 1.63
CA VAL A 93 10.55 24.67 2.00
C VAL A 93 10.55 26.07 2.62
N ASP A 94 11.12 26.18 3.82
CA ASP A 94 11.35 27.44 4.52
C ASP A 94 12.83 27.51 4.93
N ILE A 95 13.55 28.49 4.42
CA ILE A 95 14.98 28.68 4.67
C ILE A 95 15.16 30.02 5.38
N ARG A 96 15.69 29.97 6.60
CA ARG A 96 16.00 31.15 7.40
C ARG A 96 17.48 31.18 7.76
N MET A 97 18.12 32.30 7.46
CA MET A 97 19.55 32.52 7.71
C MET A 97 19.76 33.47 8.88
N SER A 98 20.91 33.35 9.57
CA SER A 98 21.27 34.21 10.72
C SER A 98 21.48 35.68 10.35
N ASN A 99 21.77 35.97 9.09
CA ASN A 99 21.86 37.32 8.53
C ASN A 99 20.49 37.95 8.20
N GLY A 100 19.38 37.27 8.51
CA GLY A 100 18.02 37.79 8.29
C GLY A 100 17.40 37.43 6.94
N VAL A 101 18.11 36.72 6.06
CA VAL A 101 17.53 36.25 4.78
C VAL A 101 16.49 35.16 5.05
N HIS A 102 15.34 35.27 4.39
CA HIS A 102 14.20 34.34 4.50
C HIS A 102 13.66 33.97 3.12
N ILE A 103 13.54 32.68 2.84
CA ILE A 103 13.01 32.13 1.58
C ILE A 103 11.89 31.15 1.94
N ASN A 104 10.70 31.35 1.37
CA ASN A 104 9.55 30.46 1.58
C ASN A 104 9.02 30.00 0.22
N GLN A 105 8.89 28.69 0.06
CA GLN A 105 8.31 28.09 -1.14
C GLN A 105 7.35 26.97 -0.77
N LYS A 106 6.15 27.03 -1.35
CA LYS A 106 5.08 26.04 -1.14
C LYS A 106 4.77 25.34 -2.46
N ASN A 107 4.12 24.19 -2.35
CA ASN A 107 3.64 23.41 -3.50
C ASN A 107 4.78 23.03 -4.46
N LEU A 108 5.92 22.62 -3.91
CA LEU A 108 6.92 21.90 -4.68
C LEU A 108 6.32 20.51 -4.98
N SER A 109 6.02 20.28 -6.27
CA SER A 109 5.54 19.02 -6.84
C SER A 109 6.70 18.13 -7.25
#